data_AF-A0A4P5WRK0-F1
#
_entry.id   AF-A0A4P5WRK0-F1
#
_cell.length_a   1.000
_cell.length_b   1.000
_cell.length_c   1.000
_cell.angle_alpha   90.00
_cell.angle_beta   90.00
_cell.angle_gamma   90.00
#
_symmetry.space_group_name_H-M   'P 1'
#
loop_
_entity.id
_entity.type
_entity.pdbx_description
1 polymer ?
#
loop_
_entity_poly.entity_id
_entity_poly.type
_entity_poly.pdbx_seq_one_letter_code
_entity_poly.pdbx_strand_id
1 'polypeptide(L)'
;MAAKSNIPRFKIGESVYRVEWKKDVPFIAEYKVREVTTGAFTADNKAGKPEEFAGKTVLPLFATTTAEAVDLAFEAIAKQVVKDKSNIASQLKMAVRLGQLT
;
A
#
# COMPACT_ATOMS: atom_id res chain seq x y z
N MET A 1 -0.66 8.15 21.85
CA MET A 1 -0.94 6.70 21.82
C MET A 1 -0.16 6.10 20.66
N ALA A 2 0.79 5.20 20.92
CA ALA A 2 1.46 4.48 19.84
C ALA A 2 0.42 3.59 19.16
N ALA A 3 0.13 3.85 17.88
CA ALA A 3 -0.70 2.94 17.10
C ALA A 3 -0.05 1.56 17.21
N LYS A 4 -0.74 0.59 17.82
CA LYS A 4 -0.34 -0.82 17.75
C LYS A 4 -0.13 -1.09 16.27
N SER A 5 1.11 -1.35 15.87
CA SER A 5 1.45 -1.68 14.48
C SER A 5 0.78 -3.01 14.19
N ASN A 6 -0.48 -2.94 13.76
CA ASN A 6 -1.28 -4.09 13.40
C ASN A 6 -0.79 -4.51 12.02
N ILE A 7 0.33 -5.22 11.99
CA ILE A 7 0.85 -5.82 10.76
C ILE A 7 -0.25 -6.75 10.25
N PRO A 8 -0.78 -6.51 9.03
CA PRO A 8 -1.81 -7.38 8.49
C PRO A 8 -1.30 -8.82 8.40
N ARG A 9 -2.14 -9.77 8.82
CA ARG A 9 -1.81 -11.20 8.76
C ARG A 9 -2.36 -11.77 7.46
N PHE A 10 -1.56 -11.75 6.41
CA PHE A 10 -1.91 -12.34 5.12
C PHE A 10 -1.83 -13.86 5.18
N LYS A 11 -2.60 -14.53 4.31
CA LYS A 11 -2.56 -15.99 4.14
C LYS A 11 -1.78 -16.35 2.89
N ILE A 12 -1.06 -17.47 2.93
CA ILE A 12 -0.40 -18.02 1.75
C ILE A 12 -1.47 -18.35 0.69
N GLY A 13 -1.21 -17.95 -0.55
CA GLY A 13 -2.11 -18.09 -1.70
C GLY A 13 -3.14 -16.98 -1.86
N GLU A 14 -3.27 -16.08 -0.90
CA GLU A 14 -4.17 -14.92 -0.95
C GLU A 14 -3.64 -13.84 -1.91
N SER A 15 -4.55 -13.18 -2.64
CA SER A 15 -4.22 -11.96 -3.37
C SER A 15 -4.26 -10.76 -2.44
N VAL A 16 -3.19 -9.97 -2.45
CA VAL A 16 -3.09 -8.71 -1.73
C VAL A 16 -2.83 -7.56 -2.70
N TYR A 17 -3.30 -6.39 -2.35
CA TYR A 17 -3.32 -5.22 -3.20
C TYR A 17 -2.61 -4.05 -2.53
N ARG A 18 -1.89 -3.26 -3.33
CA ARG A 18 -1.30 -1.99 -2.90
C ARG A 18 -1.39 -1.00 -4.05
N VAL A 19 -1.57 0.28 -3.74
CA VAL A 19 -1.40 1.35 -4.73
C VAL A 19 0.08 1.62 -4.95
N GLU A 20 0.51 1.54 -6.20
CA GLU A 20 1.84 1.93 -6.64
C GLU A 20 1.78 3.11 -7.60
N TRP A 21 2.92 3.79 -7.75
CA TRP A 21 3.02 5.01 -8.54
C TRP A 21 4.03 4.83 -9.65
N LYS A 22 3.59 4.99 -10.90
CA LYS A 22 4.50 5.11 -12.05
C LYS A 22 4.59 6.59 -12.42
N LYS A 23 5.69 7.23 -11.98
CA LYS A 23 5.80 8.69 -11.94
C LYS A 23 4.68 9.26 -11.08
N ASP A 24 3.67 9.80 -11.75
CA ASP A 24 2.59 10.62 -11.21
C ASP A 24 1.24 9.91 -11.31
N VAL A 25 1.21 8.72 -11.93
CA VAL A 25 0.00 7.95 -12.21
C VAL A 25 -0.09 6.80 -11.21
N PRO A 26 -1.11 6.77 -10.34
CA PRO A 26 -1.33 5.66 -9.44
C PRO A 26 -1.93 4.47 -10.20
N PHE A 27 -1.64 3.27 -9.74
CA PHE A 27 -2.28 2.03 -10.21
C PHE A 27 -2.35 1.02 -9.08
N ILE A 28 -3.32 0.10 -9.17
CA ILE A 28 -3.45 -1.00 -8.21
C ILE A 28 -2.53 -2.15 -8.66
N ALA A 29 -1.52 -2.43 -7.85
CA ALA A 29 -0.70 -3.62 -7.97
C ALA A 29 -1.35 -4.77 -7.19
N GLU A 30 -1.33 -5.96 -7.79
CA GLU A 30 -1.79 -7.20 -7.19
C GLU A 30 -0.59 -8.11 -6.99
N TYR A 31 -0.53 -8.75 -5.84
CA TYR A 31 0.49 -9.72 -5.48
C TYR A 31 -0.15 -10.96 -4.90
N LYS A 32 0.39 -12.13 -5.22
CA LYS A 32 -0.06 -13.40 -4.65
C LYS A 32 0.91 -13.84 -3.57
N VAL A 33 0.42 -13.94 -2.33
CA VAL A 33 1.24 -14.25 -1.16
C VAL A 33 1.81 -15.66 -1.28
N ARG A 34 3.14 -15.77 -1.14
CA ARG A 34 3.88 -17.02 -1.23
C ARG A 34 4.33 -17.51 0.15
N GLU A 35 4.89 -16.59 0.94
CA GLU A 35 5.43 -16.89 2.27
C GLU A 35 5.11 -15.75 3.24
N VAL A 36 4.86 -16.06 4.51
CA VAL A 36 4.53 -15.06 5.53
C VAL A 36 5.33 -15.35 6.80
N THR A 37 5.94 -14.31 7.35
CA THR A 37 6.63 -14.32 8.65
C THR A 37 6.06 -13.23 9.55
N THR A 38 6.51 -13.16 10.80
CA THR A 38 6.03 -12.17 11.79
C THR A 38 6.25 -10.71 11.38
N GLY A 39 7.19 -10.42 10.47
CA GLY A 39 7.58 -9.05 10.10
C GLY A 39 7.80 -8.81 8.61
N ALA A 40 7.49 -9.79 7.77
CA ALA A 40 7.64 -9.72 6.32
C ALA A 40 6.73 -10.74 5.64
N PHE A 41 6.46 -10.54 4.35
CA PHE A 41 5.92 -11.56 3.47
C PHE A 41 6.58 -11.48 2.10
N THR A 42 6.64 -12.62 1.42
CA THR A 42 7.05 -12.72 0.02
C THR A 42 5.81 -12.95 -0.81
N ALA A 43 5.68 -12.25 -1.93
CA ALA A 43 4.56 -12.42 -2.85
C ALA A 43 4.99 -12.31 -4.31
N ASP A 44 4.29 -13.03 -5.18
CA ASP A 44 4.51 -12.98 -6.62
C ASP A 44 3.76 -11.80 -7.22
N ASN A 45 4.45 -10.95 -7.97
CA ASN A 45 3.82 -9.89 -8.74
C ASN A 45 3.08 -10.44 -9.98
N LYS A 46 2.42 -9.56 -10.76
CA LYS A 46 1.71 -9.95 -12.00
C LYS A 46 2.59 -10.64 -13.05
N ALA A 47 3.91 -10.48 -13.00
CA ALA A 47 4.85 -11.17 -13.89
C ALA A 47 5.32 -12.52 -13.33
N GLY A 48 4.78 -12.98 -12.20
CA GLY A 48 5.19 -14.21 -11.52
C GLY A 48 6.56 -14.13 -10.85
N LYS A 49 7.10 -12.93 -10.65
CA LYS A 49 8.37 -12.72 -9.96
C LYS A 49 8.14 -12.52 -8.46
N PRO A 50 8.88 -13.21 -7.59
CA PRO A 50 8.76 -13.04 -6.15
C PRO A 50 9.37 -11.71 -5.71
N GLU A 51 8.68 -11.02 -4.82
CA GLU A 51 9.11 -9.78 -4.16
C GLU A 51 8.91 -9.92 -2.65
N GLU A 52 9.88 -9.45 -1.87
CA GLU A 52 9.82 -9.44 -0.41
C GLU A 52 9.40 -8.05 0.09
N PHE A 53 8.40 -8.03 0.97
CA PHE A 53 7.90 -6.83 1.63
C PHE A 53 8.08 -6.97 3.14
N ALA A 54 8.80 -6.02 3.74
CA ALA A 54 9.11 -6.06 5.16
C ALA A 54 8.93 -4.70 5.83
N GLY A 55 8.64 -4.72 7.13
CA GLY A 55 8.70 -3.54 7.98
C GLY A 55 7.37 -2.83 8.24
N LYS A 56 7.33 -2.11 9.37
CA LYS A 56 6.12 -1.51 9.95
C LYS A 56 5.51 -0.38 9.13
N THR A 57 6.24 0.14 8.15
CA THR A 57 5.77 1.21 7.24
C THR A 57 5.24 0.66 5.93
N VAL A 58 5.79 -0.45 5.44
CA VAL A 58 5.43 -1.05 4.15
C VAL A 58 4.24 -1.98 4.30
N LEU A 59 4.24 -2.85 5.31
CA LEU A 59 3.21 -3.86 5.49
C LEU A 59 1.79 -3.28 5.64
N PRO A 60 1.57 -2.15 6.35
CA PRO A 60 0.24 -1.55 6.47
C PRO A 60 -0.28 -0.90 5.18
N LEU A 61 0.48 -0.89 4.08
CA LEU A 61 0.03 -0.36 2.79
C LEU A 61 -0.68 -1.43 1.93
N PHE A 62 -0.67 -2.69 2.38
CA PHE A 62 -1.29 -3.79 1.68
C PHE A 62 -2.68 -4.09 2.27
N ALA A 63 -3.62 -4.39 1.38
CA ALA A 63 -4.98 -4.79 1.72
C ALA A 63 -5.39 -6.08 1.00
N THR A 64 -6.48 -6.69 1.46
CA THR A 64 -7.09 -7.87 0.84
C THR A 64 -8.11 -7.50 -0.24
N THR A 65 -8.44 -6.22 -0.39
CA THR A 65 -9.32 -5.72 -1.44
C THR A 65 -8.70 -4.50 -2.12
N THR A 66 -9.15 -4.22 -3.36
CA THR A 66 -8.71 -3.05 -4.12
C THR A 66 -9.18 -1.74 -3.50
N ALA A 67 -10.42 -1.70 -2.98
CA ALA A 67 -10.99 -0.53 -2.32
C ALA A 67 -10.19 -0.16 -1.06
N GLU A 68 -9.92 -1.12 -0.18
CA GLU A 68 -9.10 -0.88 1.01
C GLU A 68 -7.68 -0.44 0.66
N ALA A 69 -7.10 -0.96 -0.42
CA ALA A 69 -5.77 -0.51 -0.88
C ALA A 69 -5.77 0.97 -1.28
N VAL A 70 -6.86 1.44 -1.91
CA VAL A 70 -7.06 2.87 -2.24
C VAL A 70 -7.21 3.69 -0.96
N ASP A 71 -8.01 3.23 0.01
CA ASP A 71 -8.20 3.92 1.30
C ASP A 71 -6.88 4.06 2.07
N LEU A 72 -6.07 2.99 2.13
CA LEU A 72 -4.76 3.03 2.79
C LEU A 72 -3.79 4.00 2.10
N ALA A 73 -3.81 4.04 0.76
CA ALA A 73 -3.00 4.99 0.00
C ALA A 73 -3.44 6.44 0.23
N PHE A 74 -4.75 6.68 0.34
CA PHE A 74 -5.29 7.99 0.68
C PHE A 74 -4.85 8.42 2.08
N GLU A 75 -4.96 7.53 3.07
CA GLU A 75 -4.47 7.79 4.43
C GLU A 75 -2.97 8.11 4.46
N ALA A 76 -2.16 7.42 3.65
CA ALA A 76 -0.72 7.67 3.57
C ALA A 76 -0.44 9.08 3.05
N ILE A 77 -1.14 9.51 1.99
CA ILE A 77 -1.07 10.88 1.45
C ILE A 77 -1.51 11.89 2.51
N ALA A 78 -2.64 11.65 3.18
CA ALA A 78 -3.15 12.55 4.23
C ALA A 78 -2.15 12.71 5.39
N LYS A 79 -1.54 11.62 5.85
CA LYS A 79 -0.47 11.65 6.85
C LYS A 79 0.74 12.45 6.35
N GLN A 80 1.06 12.36 5.06
CA GLN A 80 2.16 13.10 4.46
C GLN A 80 1.87 14.60 4.34
N VAL A 81 0.63 15.01 4.05
CA VAL A 81 0.18 16.42 4.09
C VAL A 81 0.39 17.03 5.48
N VAL A 82 -0.01 16.30 6.54
CA VAL A 82 0.12 16.77 7.92
C VAL A 82 1.59 16.90 8.33
N LYS A 83 2.44 15.98 7.87
CA LYS A 83 3.87 15.95 8.18
C LYS A 83 4.67 16.98 7.38
N ASP A 84 4.39 17.11 6.08
CA ASP A 84 5.10 17.96 5.13
C ASP A 84 4.18 19.08 4.63
N LYS A 85 4.09 20.12 5.46
CA LYS A 85 3.28 21.32 5.22
C LYS A 85 3.76 22.15 4.02
N SER A 86 4.94 21.86 3.45
CA SER A 86 5.50 22.62 2.33
C SER A 86 4.96 22.15 0.97
N ASN A 87 4.40 20.93 0.90
CA ASN A 87 4.09 20.27 -0.37
C ASN A 87 2.60 19.87 -0.51
N ILE A 88 1.72 20.57 0.21
CA ILE A 88 0.28 20.27 0.30
C ILE A 88 -0.37 20.19 -1.08
N ALA A 89 -0.08 21.16 -1.97
CA ALA A 89 -0.68 21.18 -3.31
C ALA A 89 -0.32 19.94 -4.15
N SER A 90 0.89 19.42 -4.03
CA SER A 90 1.30 18.20 -4.73
C SER A 90 0.60 16.97 -4.15
N GLN A 91 0.53 16.87 -2.83
CA GLN A 91 -0.14 15.77 -2.13
C GLN A 91 -1.66 15.72 -2.42
N LEU A 92 -2.32 16.88 -2.48
CA LEU A 92 -3.73 16.97 -2.89
C LEU A 92 -3.93 16.53 -4.35
N LYS A 93 -3.01 16.86 -5.26
CA LYS A 93 -3.06 16.34 -6.65
C LYS A 93 -2.91 14.82 -6.69
N MET A 94 -2.06 14.24 -5.84
CA MET A 94 -1.97 12.79 -5.70
C MET A 94 -3.29 12.18 -5.22
N ALA A 95 -3.94 12.76 -4.20
CA ALA A 95 -5.24 12.29 -3.73
C ALA A 95 -6.33 12.35 -4.82
N VAL A 96 -6.35 13.42 -5.64
CA VAL A 96 -7.29 13.53 -6.77
C VAL A 96 -7.07 12.42 -7.79
N ARG A 97 -5.81 12.14 -8.16
CA ARG A 97 -5.49 11.05 -9.10
C ARG A 97 -5.82 9.68 -8.54
N LEU A 98 -5.64 9.49 -7.24
CA LEU A 98 -6.00 8.27 -6.55
C LEU A 98 -7.51 8.00 -6.64
N GLY A 99 -8.34 9.04 -6.48
CA GLY A 99 -9.80 8.94 -6.65
C GLY A 99 -10.28 8.62 -8.07
N GLN A 100 -9.38 8.52 -9.05
CA GLN A 100 -9.70 8.07 -10.42
C GLN A 100 -9.57 6.54 -10.57
N LEU A 101 -9.09 5.83 -9.55
CA LEU A 101 -8.98 4.37 -9.54
C LEU A 101 -10.25 3.65 -9.05
N THR A 102 -11.21 4.41 -8.52
CA THR A 102 -12.53 3.97 -8.05
C THR A 102 -13.60 4.36 -9.06
#